data_AF-A0AA42ZUF3-F1
#
_entry.id   AF-A0AA42ZUF3-F1
#
_cell.length_a   1.000
_cell.length_b   1.000
_cell.length_c   1.000
_cell.angle_alpha   90.00
_cell.angle_beta   90.00
_cell.angle_gamma   90.00
#
_symmetry.space_group_name_H-M   'P 1'
#
loop_
_entity.id
_entity.type
_entity.pdbx_description
1 polymer ?
#
loop_
_entity_poly.entity_id
_entity_poly.type
_entity_poly.pdbx_seq_one_letter_code
_entity_poly.pdbx_strand_id
1 'polypeptide(L)'
;IVRTKVTEVLSIGESAKTIISEICRSEPDGTILAKASAAFPFEKSEYLDSIDISGFCSAPVITLAMQNSGASIDPVLRLTGEKIPDSGGFFWTCAVVSEPNILTPDYCKN
;
A
#
# COMPACT_ATOMS: atom_id res chain seq x y z
N ILE A 1 -5.34 -3.08 19.80
CA ILE A 1 -3.90 -3.37 19.62
C ILE A 1 -3.60 -3.69 18.15
N VAL A 2 -4.14 -4.77 17.56
CA VAL A 2 -3.91 -5.09 16.13
C VAL A 2 -4.31 -3.94 15.19
N ARG A 3 -5.50 -3.33 15.36
CA ARG A 3 -5.91 -2.16 14.55
C ARG A 3 -4.91 -1.00 14.59
N THR A 4 -4.33 -0.70 15.75
CA THR A 4 -3.38 0.40 15.91
C THR A 4 -2.10 0.13 15.12
N LYS A 5 -1.59 -1.10 15.18
CA LYS A 5 -0.43 -1.54 14.38
C LYS A 5 -0.72 -1.50 12.88
N VAL A 6 -1.94 -1.89 12.48
CA VAL A 6 -2.39 -1.78 11.08
C VAL A 6 -2.42 -0.31 10.64
N THR A 7 -2.90 0.62 11.47
CA THR A 7 -2.87 2.06 11.17
C THR A 7 -1.45 2.59 11.02
N GLU A 8 -0.51 2.14 11.86
CA GLU A 8 0.91 2.49 11.73
C GLU A 8 1.47 2.04 10.37
N VAL A 9 1.24 0.78 9.99
CA VAL A 9 1.64 0.26 8.68
C VAL A 9 1.00 1.03 7.52
N LEU A 10 -0.26 1.42 7.66
CA LEU A 10 -0.96 2.18 6.62
C LEU A 10 -0.37 3.59 6.46
N SER A 11 0.18 4.20 7.51
CA SER A 11 0.89 5.49 7.39
C SER A 11 2.14 5.40 6.50
N ILE A 12 2.83 4.24 6.51
CA ILE A 12 3.94 3.96 5.59
C ILE A 12 3.40 3.81 4.16
N GLY A 13 2.26 3.14 4.01
CA GLY A 13 1.53 3.05 2.74
C GLY A 13 1.17 4.42 2.15
N GLU A 14 0.75 5.40 2.96
CA GLU A 14 0.47 6.77 2.49
C GLU A 14 1.71 7.46 1.88
N SER A 15 2.89 7.20 2.44
CA SER A 15 4.16 7.71 1.89
C SER A 15 4.42 7.11 0.50
N ALA A 16 4.18 5.80 0.34
CA ALA A 16 4.30 5.12 -0.95
C ALA A 16 3.29 5.65 -1.98
N LYS A 17 2.03 5.93 -1.58
CA LYS A 17 1.02 6.56 -2.48
C LYS A 17 1.49 7.91 -3.03
N THR A 18 2.18 8.70 -2.20
CA THR A 18 2.70 10.01 -2.60
C THR A 18 3.77 9.86 -3.69
N ILE A 19 4.74 8.96 -3.47
CA ILE A 19 5.81 8.69 -4.43
C ILE A 19 5.26 8.16 -5.76
N ILE A 20 4.28 7.26 -5.70
CA ILE A 20 3.59 6.77 -6.90
C ILE A 20 2.91 7.93 -7.65
N SER A 21 2.25 8.83 -6.93
CA SER A 21 1.58 9.98 -7.54
C SER A 21 2.58 10.91 -8.24
N GLU A 22 3.75 11.14 -7.64
CA GLU A 22 4.81 11.96 -8.23
C GLU A 22 5.43 11.31 -9.48
N ILE A 23 5.74 10.01 -9.41
CA ILE A 23 6.30 9.25 -10.53
C ILE A 23 5.30 9.19 -11.68
N CYS A 24 4.06 8.80 -11.40
CA CYS A 24 3.02 8.66 -12.43
C CYS A 24 2.56 9.99 -13.04
N ARG A 25 2.79 11.11 -12.35
CA ARG A 25 2.62 12.44 -12.93
C ARG A 25 3.74 12.79 -13.90
N SER A 26 4.97 12.38 -13.60
CA SER A 26 6.17 12.72 -14.38
C SER A 26 6.39 11.77 -15.57
N GLU A 27 6.08 10.49 -15.39
CA GLU A 27 6.23 9.41 -16.38
C GLU A 27 4.91 8.62 -16.51
N PRO A 28 3.85 9.19 -17.13
CA PRO A 28 2.51 8.61 -17.12
C PRO A 28 2.37 7.28 -17.87
N ASP A 29 3.23 7.04 -18.86
CA ASP A 29 3.28 5.80 -19.67
C ASP A 29 4.33 4.80 -19.12
N GLY A 30 4.98 5.15 -18.01
CA GLY A 30 6.02 4.33 -17.40
C GLY A 30 5.43 3.03 -16.86
N THR A 31 5.80 1.90 -17.47
CA THR A 31 5.52 0.54 -16.99
C THR A 31 6.22 0.17 -15.68
N ILE A 32 6.82 1.13 -14.98
CA ILE A 32 7.90 0.87 -14.05
C ILE A 32 7.57 1.40 -12.66
N LEU A 33 6.54 0.85 -12.03
CA LEU A 33 6.45 0.86 -10.57
C LEU A 33 7.59 0.07 -9.90
N ALA A 34 8.30 -0.79 -10.65
CA ALA A 34 9.56 -1.40 -10.18
C ALA A 34 10.65 -0.37 -9.82
N LYS A 35 10.65 0.83 -10.45
CA LYS A 35 11.53 1.96 -10.10
C LYS A 35 11.03 2.63 -8.83
N ALA A 36 9.71 2.74 -8.63
CA ALA A 36 9.13 3.25 -7.40
C ALA A 36 9.48 2.35 -6.21
N SER A 37 9.44 1.02 -6.39
CA SER A 37 9.87 0.06 -5.36
C SER A 37 11.37 0.17 -5.05
N ALA A 38 12.22 0.49 -6.04
CA ALA A 38 13.65 0.76 -5.81
C ALA A 38 13.93 2.15 -5.23
N ALA A 39 13.06 3.14 -5.51
CA ALA A 39 13.16 4.52 -5.04
C ALA A 39 12.47 4.77 -3.71
N PHE A 40 11.71 3.79 -3.20
CA PHE A 40 11.14 3.80 -1.86
C PHE A 40 12.15 3.10 -0.91
N PRO A 41 13.02 3.84 -0.21
CA PRO A 41 13.89 3.24 0.80
C PRO A 41 13.02 2.79 1.97
N PHE A 42 12.53 1.57 1.90
CA PHE A 42 11.84 0.94 2.99
C PHE A 42 12.85 0.30 3.94
N GLU A 43 12.80 0.72 5.20
CA GLU A 43 13.40 -0.04 6.29
C GLU A 43 12.30 -0.85 6.98
N LYS A 44 12.54 -2.16 7.11
CA LYS A 44 11.70 -3.07 7.86
C LYS A 44 11.41 -2.52 9.25
N SER A 45 10.13 -2.44 9.62
CA SER A 45 9.72 -1.93 10.94
C SER A 45 9.30 -3.08 11.87
N GLU A 46 8.96 -2.77 13.12
CA GLU A 46 8.47 -3.78 14.07
C GLU A 46 7.22 -4.50 13.54
N TYR A 47 6.37 -3.79 12.77
CA TYR A 47 5.06 -4.28 12.32
C TYR A 47 4.89 -4.42 10.80
N LEU A 48 5.84 -3.94 10.00
CA LEU A 48 5.87 -4.09 8.54
C LEU A 48 7.10 -4.90 8.14
N ASP A 49 6.88 -6.06 7.53
CA ASP A 49 7.94 -6.96 7.05
C ASP A 49 8.45 -6.53 5.67
N SER A 50 7.52 -6.25 4.76
CA SER A 50 7.86 -5.83 3.40
C SER A 50 6.79 -4.93 2.78
N ILE A 51 7.23 -4.13 1.82
CA ILE A 51 6.38 -3.36 0.91
C ILE A 51 6.76 -3.70 -0.52
N ASP A 52 5.76 -4.03 -1.33
CA ASP A 52 5.90 -4.21 -2.77
C ASP A 52 5.05 -3.16 -3.50
N ILE A 53 5.62 -2.54 -4.53
CA ILE A 53 4.91 -1.60 -5.39
C ILE A 53 4.92 -2.14 -6.82
N SER A 54 3.73 -2.41 -7.35
CA SER A 54 3.53 -3.09 -8.64
C SER A 54 2.33 -2.54 -9.42
N GLY A 55 2.14 -3.00 -10.65
CA GLY A 55 1.07 -2.54 -11.56
C GLY A 55 1.50 -1.42 -12.51
N PHE A 56 0.55 -0.58 -12.92
CA PHE A 56 0.76 0.52 -13.87
C PHE A 56 0.23 1.84 -13.30
N CYS A 57 0.64 2.97 -13.85
CA CYS A 57 0.11 4.28 -13.45
C CYS A 57 -1.39 4.49 -13.72
N SER A 58 -2.05 3.60 -14.46
CA SER A 58 -3.52 3.58 -14.55
C SER A 58 -4.18 2.89 -13.35
N ALA A 59 -3.50 1.93 -12.74
CA ALA A 59 -3.97 1.12 -11.63
C ALA A 59 -2.80 0.62 -10.76
N PRO A 60 -2.16 1.49 -9.97
CA PRO A 60 -1.02 1.11 -9.14
C PRO A 60 -1.47 0.25 -7.96
N VAL A 61 -0.59 -0.65 -7.51
CA VAL A 61 -0.83 -1.52 -6.36
C VAL A 61 0.32 -1.39 -5.37
N ILE A 62 -0.01 -1.25 -4.09
CA ILE A 62 0.93 -1.35 -2.96
C ILE A 62 0.51 -2.54 -2.12
N THR A 63 1.43 -3.47 -1.87
CA THR A 63 1.21 -4.59 -0.96
C THR A 63 2.07 -4.42 0.28
N LEU A 64 1.45 -4.44 1.46
CA LEU A 64 2.10 -4.29 2.76
C LEU A 64 1.96 -5.60 3.53
N ALA A 65 3.05 -6.36 3.67
CA ALA A 65 3.05 -7.58 4.46
C ALA A 65 3.40 -7.24 5.91
N MET A 66 2.45 -7.38 6.83
CA MET A 66 2.71 -7.11 8.24
C MET A 66 3.50 -8.25 8.90
N GLN A 67 4.10 -7.94 10.04
CA GLN A 67 4.65 -8.92 10.99
C GLN A 67 4.32 -8.51 12.41
N ASN A 68 4.42 -9.43 13.37
CA ASN A 68 4.23 -9.14 14.81
C ASN A 68 2.92 -8.39 15.12
N SER A 69 1.88 -8.57 14.31
CA SER A 69 0.63 -7.84 14.44
C SER A 69 -0.12 -8.23 15.72
N GLY A 70 0.12 -9.46 16.20
CA GLY A 70 -0.61 -10.07 17.30
C GLY A 70 -1.92 -10.74 16.86
N ALA A 71 -2.16 -10.85 15.55
CA ALA A 71 -3.17 -11.75 14.99
C ALA A 71 -2.62 -13.19 14.90
N SER A 72 -3.51 -14.18 14.71
CA SER A 72 -3.11 -15.58 14.49
C SER A 72 -2.35 -15.77 13.17
N ILE A 73 -2.62 -14.91 12.20
CA ILE A 73 -1.93 -14.80 10.91
C ILE A 73 -1.67 -13.32 10.71
N ASP A 74 -0.44 -12.94 10.38
CA ASP A 74 -0.13 -11.55 10.11
C ASP A 74 -0.86 -11.06 8.83
N PRO A 75 -1.54 -9.91 8.90
CA PRO A 75 -2.33 -9.42 7.78
C PRO A 75 -1.44 -8.92 6.65
N VAL A 76 -1.85 -9.20 5.42
CA VAL A 76 -1.34 -8.53 4.23
C VAL A 76 -2.38 -7.49 3.81
N LEU A 77 -1.96 -6.24 3.66
CA LEU A 77 -2.82 -5.16 3.19
C LEU A 77 -2.49 -4.87 1.74
N ARG A 78 -3.51 -4.71 0.89
CA ARG A 78 -3.35 -4.29 -0.50
C ARG A 78 -4.06 -2.96 -0.70
N LEU A 79 -3.30 -1.97 -1.15
CA LEU A 79 -3.81 -0.67 -1.56
C LEU A 79 -3.83 -0.64 -3.08
N THR A 80 -4.99 -0.40 -3.67
CA THR A 80 -5.14 -0.29 -5.13
C THR A 80 -5.57 1.11 -5.48
N GLY A 81 -4.75 1.78 -6.29
CA GLY A 81 -5.04 3.10 -6.82
C GLY A 81 -5.82 2.99 -8.13
N GLU A 82 -6.75 3.90 -8.32
CA GLU A 82 -7.45 4.14 -9.58
C GLU A 82 -7.16 5.58 -9.99
N LYS A 83 -6.58 5.76 -11.18
CA LYS A 83 -6.21 7.10 -11.66
C LYS A 83 -7.47 7.94 -11.84
N ILE A 84 -7.51 9.10 -11.21
CA ILE A 84 -8.58 10.08 -11.40
C ILE A 84 -8.27 10.84 -12.69
N PRO A 85 -9.15 10.80 -13.72
CA PRO A 85 -8.93 11.50 -14.97
C PRO A 85 -8.61 12.98 -14.75
N ASP A 86 -7.69 13.52 -15.55
CA ASP A 86 -7.34 14.95 -15.64
C ASP A 86 -6.78 15.61 -14.35
N SER A 87 -6.66 14.90 -13.22
CA SER A 87 -6.14 15.45 -11.96
C SER A 87 -4.70 15.05 -11.64
N GLY A 88 -4.18 14.01 -12.30
CA GLY A 88 -2.91 13.38 -11.96
C GLY A 88 -2.89 12.65 -10.61
N GLY A 89 -4.02 12.64 -9.88
CA GLY A 89 -4.20 11.96 -8.60
C GLY A 89 -4.82 10.57 -8.72
N PHE A 90 -4.94 9.91 -7.58
CA PHE A 90 -5.45 8.55 -7.47
C PHE A 90 -6.51 8.44 -6.38
N PHE A 91 -7.59 7.72 -6.66
CA PHE A 91 -8.48 7.19 -5.63
C PHE A 91 -7.90 5.87 -5.13
N TRP A 92 -7.73 5.72 -3.81
CA TRP A 92 -7.13 4.52 -3.24
C TRP A 92 -8.15 3.70 -2.47
N THR A 93 -8.22 2.42 -2.79
CA THR A 93 -8.97 1.41 -2.03
C THR A 93 -8.02 0.56 -1.21
N CYS A 94 -8.45 0.10 -0.05
CA CYS A 94 -7.69 -0.81 0.80
C CYS A 94 -8.47 -2.12 0.95
N ALA A 95 -7.77 -3.25 0.86
CA ALA A 95 -8.30 -4.57 1.12
C ALA A 95 -7.29 -5.37 1.95
N VAL A 96 -7.77 -6.28 2.78
CA VAL A 96 -6.94 -7.24 3.52
C VAL A 96 -6.94 -8.55 2.75
N VAL A 97 -5.75 -9.02 2.38
CA VAL A 97 -5.58 -10.17 1.48
C VAL A 97 -5.42 -11.49 2.25
N SER A 98 -5.20 -11.45 3.57
CA SER A 98 -5.12 -12.63 4.44
C SER A 98 -6.17 -12.61 5.56
N GLU A 99 -6.81 -13.75 5.80
CA GLU A 99 -7.80 -13.91 6.87
C GLU A 99 -7.17 -14.05 8.28
N PRO A 100 -7.88 -13.72 9.38
CA PRO A 100 -9.25 -13.19 9.42
C PRO A 100 -9.32 -11.65 9.53
N ASN A 101 -10.16 -11.05 8.67
CA ASN A 101 -10.35 -9.60 8.44
C ASN A 101 -11.08 -8.84 9.58
N ILE A 102 -11.20 -9.44 10.77
CA ILE A 102 -11.96 -8.88 11.91
C ILE A 102 -11.18 -7.82 12.72
N LEU A 103 -9.86 -7.83 12.61
CA LEU A 103 -8.97 -6.99 13.43
C LEU A 103 -8.36 -5.79 12.68
N THR A 104 -8.79 -5.57 11.45
CA THR A 104 -8.36 -4.50 10.54
C THR A 104 -9.34 -3.32 10.56
N PRO A 105 -8.93 -2.09 10.19
CA PRO A 105 -9.83 -0.95 10.08
C PRO A 105 -10.94 -1.18 9.05
N ASP A 106 -12.12 -0.61 9.28
CA ASP A 106 -13.30 -0.88 8.46
C ASP A 106 -13.11 -0.49 6.98
N TYR A 107 -12.28 0.51 6.69
CA TYR A 107 -11.97 0.93 5.32
C TYR A 107 -11.07 -0.05 4.54
N CYS A 108 -10.53 -1.08 5.20
CA CYS A 108 -9.75 -2.16 4.57
C CYS A 108 -10.51 -3.50 4.53
N LYS A 109 -11.78 -3.54 4.96
CA LYS A 109 -12.57 -4.79 5.04
C LYS A 109 -13.31 -5.16 3.76
N ASN A 110 -13.23 -4.33 2.73
CA ASN A 110 -13.92 -4.53 1.44
C ASN A 110 -13.14 -5.46 0.51
#